data_AF-A0A2V7RW86-F1
#
_entry.id   AF-A0A2V7RW86-F1
#
_cell.length_a   1.000
_cell.length_b   1.000
_cell.length_c   1.000
_cell.angle_alpha   90.00
_cell.angle_beta   90.00
_cell.angle_gamma   90.00
#
_symmetry.space_group_name_H-M   'P 1'
#
loop_
_entity.id
_entity.type
_entity.pdbx_description
1 polymer ?
#
loop_
_entity_poly.entity_id
_entity_poly.type
_entity_poly.pdbx_seq_one_letter_code
_entity_poly.pdbx_strand_id
1 'polypeptide(L)' 'SGDVEPGSVEVRFAGRKAVVLARDAEGRAIRSQPLRLPARVVAEGSSADYDAEGALVITLLKQATAQHAGPTGEAQAAAR' A
#
# COMPACT_ATOMS: atom_id res chain seq x y z
N SER A 1 -26.95 8.54 0.36
CA SER A 1 -25.71 7.91 0.86
C SER A 1 -26.10 6.51 1.24
N GLY A 2 -25.73 5.51 0.46
CA GLY A 2 -25.96 4.11 0.80
C GLY A 2 -24.72 3.56 1.47
N ASP A 3 -24.90 2.71 2.47
CA ASP A 3 -23.79 1.98 3.08
C ASP A 3 -23.10 1.13 2.02
N VAL A 4 -21.77 1.07 2.09
CA VAL A 4 -20.96 0.26 1.18
C VAL A 4 -20.80 -1.11 1.80
N GLU A 5 -21.17 -2.16 1.09
CA GLU A 5 -21.04 -3.52 1.59
C GLU A 5 -19.54 -3.87 1.79
N PRO A 6 -19.17 -4.48 2.93
CA PRO A 6 -17.79 -4.83 3.27
C PRO A 6 -17.01 -5.63 2.20
N GLY A 7 -17.67 -6.36 1.29
CA GLY A 7 -17.02 -7.09 0.18
C GLY A 7 -16.88 -6.30 -1.12
N SER A 8 -17.44 -5.10 -1.20
CA SER A 8 -17.55 -4.32 -2.43
C SER A 8 -16.53 -3.19 -2.52
N VAL A 9 -15.55 -3.16 -1.62
CA VAL A 9 -14.45 -2.19 -1.66
C VAL A 9 -13.20 -2.80 -2.25
N GLU A 10 -12.67 -2.15 -3.29
CA GLU A 10 -11.38 -2.46 -3.87
C GLU A 10 -10.39 -1.34 -3.52
N VAL A 11 -9.19 -1.72 -3.08
CA VAL A 11 -8.10 -0.76 -2.87
C VAL A 11 -6.98 -1.03 -3.87
N ARG A 12 -6.63 -0.01 -4.63
CA ARG A 12 -5.57 -0.07 -5.65
C ARG A 12 -4.43 0.86 -5.26
N PHE A 13 -3.20 0.38 -5.39
CA PHE A 13 -2.01 1.16 -5.09
C PHE A 13 -1.04 1.18 -6.28
N ALA A 14 -0.38 2.32 -6.48
CA ALA A 14 0.69 2.48 -7.45
C ALA A 14 1.72 3.49 -6.92
N GLY A 15 2.87 2.98 -6.48
CA GLY A 15 3.91 3.80 -5.87
C GLY A 15 3.39 4.56 -4.65
N ARG A 16 3.31 5.89 -4.74
CA ARG A 16 2.86 6.79 -3.65
C ARG A 16 1.39 7.19 -3.74
N LYS A 17 0.59 6.47 -4.52
CA LYS A 17 -0.84 6.73 -4.71
C LYS A 17 -1.64 5.50 -4.31
N ALA A 18 -2.70 5.71 -3.54
CA ALA A 18 -3.75 4.74 -3.32
C ALA A 18 -5.09 5.30 -3.83
N VAL A 19 -5.98 4.43 -4.25
CA VAL A 19 -7.36 4.75 -4.57
C VAL A 19 -8.25 3.70 -3.92
N VAL A 20 -9.20 4.15 -3.12
CA VAL A 20 -10.26 3.32 -2.56
C VAL A 20 -11.47 3.44 -3.47
N LEU A 21 -12.01 2.31 -3.93
CA LEU A 21 -13.15 2.23 -4.84
C LEU A 21 -14.26 1.45 -4.14
N ALA A 22 -15.42 2.08 -3.97
CA ALA A 22 -16.64 1.37 -3.62
C ALA A 22 -17.33 0.93 -4.91
N ARG A 23 -17.76 -0.33 -4.97
CA ARG A 23 -18.45 -0.94 -6.11
C ARG A 23 -19.88 -1.34 -5.73
N ASP A 24 -20.75 -1.42 -6.71
CA ASP A 24 -22.07 -2.04 -6.57
C ASP A 24 -21.99 -3.57 -6.71
N ALA A 25 -23.14 -4.24 -6.60
CA ALA A 25 -23.25 -5.69 -6.74
C ALA A 25 -22.84 -6.19 -8.15
N GLU A 26 -22.93 -5.34 -9.17
CA GLU A 26 -22.46 -5.63 -10.53
C GLU A 26 -20.96 -5.34 -10.73
N GLY A 27 -20.26 -4.92 -9.67
CA GLY A 27 -18.84 -4.59 -9.69
C GLY A 27 -18.53 -3.23 -10.32
N ARG A 28 -19.51 -2.36 -10.57
CA ARG A 28 -19.29 -1.01 -11.12
C ARG A 28 -18.90 -0.05 -10.00
N ALA A 29 -17.92 0.80 -10.25
CA ALA A 29 -17.50 1.79 -9.26
C ALA A 29 -18.59 2.86 -9.08
N ILE A 30 -19.06 3.04 -7.85
CA ILE A 30 -20.08 4.02 -7.45
C ILE A 30 -19.49 5.20 -6.67
N ARG A 31 -18.31 5.01 -6.07
CA ARG A 31 -17.54 6.07 -5.40
C ARG A 31 -16.05 5.77 -5.46
N SER A 32 -15.23 6.81 -5.55
CA SER A 32 -13.77 6.70 -5.50
C SER A 32 -13.18 7.76 -4.59
N GLN A 33 -12.19 7.40 -3.79
CA GLN A 33 -11.41 8.33 -2.97
C GLN A 33 -9.92 8.14 -3.24
N PRO A 34 -9.22 9.14 -3.82
CA PRO A 34 -7.77 9.11 -3.94
C PRO A 34 -7.10 9.47 -2.63
N LEU A 35 -5.96 8.83 -2.36
CA LEU A 35 -5.11 9.07 -1.20
C LEU A 35 -3.65 9.21 -1.65
N ARG A 36 -2.96 10.22 -1.13
CA ARG A 36 -1.51 10.38 -1.33
C ARG A 36 -0.77 9.71 -0.19
N LEU A 37 0.10 8.77 -0.52
CA LEU A 37 0.89 8.04 0.45
C LEU A 37 2.24 8.75 0.71
N PRO A 38 2.72 8.76 1.96
CA PRO A 38 4.00 9.38 2.31
C PRO A 38 5.18 8.60 1.72
N ALA A 39 5.04 7.31 1.44
CA ALA A 39 6.06 6.45 0.85
C ALA A 39 5.50 5.56 -0.26
N ARG A 40 6.39 4.94 -1.03
CA ARG A 40 6.00 3.84 -1.93
C ARG A 40 5.66 2.62 -1.08
N VAL A 41 4.66 1.85 -1.50
CA VAL A 41 4.18 0.66 -0.79
C VAL A 41 4.25 -0.58 -1.68
N VAL A 42 4.33 -1.76 -1.07
CA VAL A 42 4.24 -3.06 -1.75
C VAL A 42 2.89 -3.70 -1.44
N ALA A 43 2.30 -4.36 -2.44
CA ALA A 43 1.02 -5.05 -2.26
C ALA A 43 1.17 -6.32 -1.40
N GLU A 44 2.29 -7.04 -1.55
CA GLU A 44 2.57 -8.23 -0.76
C GLU A 44 2.67 -7.89 0.73
N GLY A 45 1.94 -8.65 1.56
CA GLY A 45 1.85 -8.40 3.00
C GLY A 45 0.95 -7.22 3.41
N SER A 46 0.25 -6.59 2.47
CA SER A 46 -0.80 -5.61 2.81
C SER A 46 -2.08 -6.31 3.25
N SER A 47 -2.83 -5.67 4.15
CA SER A 47 -4.14 -6.13 4.60
C SER A 47 -5.15 -4.99 4.59
N ALA A 48 -6.42 -5.34 4.46
CA ALA A 48 -7.54 -4.43 4.60
C ALA A 48 -8.65 -5.16 5.35
N ASP A 49 -9.21 -4.50 6.36
CA ASP A 49 -10.32 -5.02 7.16
C ASP A 49 -11.18 -3.86 7.66
N TYR A 50 -12.35 -4.16 8.20
CA TYR A 50 -13.18 -3.19 8.89
C TYR A 50 -12.93 -3.28 10.39
N ASP A 51 -12.81 -2.14 11.06
CA ASP A 51 -12.83 -2.11 12.51
C ASP A 51 -14.25 -2.30 13.06
N ALA A 52 -14.38 -2.29 14.40
CA ALA A 52 -15.66 -2.54 15.09
C ALA A 52 -16.72 -1.47 14.79
N GLU A 53 -16.27 -0.29 14.36
CA GLU A 53 -17.09 0.85 13.98
C GLU A 53 -17.44 0.86 12.48
N GLY A 54 -16.94 -0.12 11.71
CA GLY A 54 -17.20 -0.26 10.29
C GLY A 54 -16.34 0.66 9.41
N ALA A 55 -15.26 1.24 9.93
CA ALA A 55 -14.31 1.99 9.12
C ALA A 55 -13.31 1.03 8.46
N LEU A 56 -13.03 1.27 7.18
CA LEU A 56 -12.03 0.52 6.44
C LEU A 56 -10.63 0.91 6.91
N VAL A 57 -9.93 -0.03 7.53
CA VAL A 57 -8.53 0.10 7.94
C VAL A 57 -7.65 -0.65 6.94
N ILE A 58 -6.69 0.05 6.37
CA ILE A 58 -5.76 -0.50 5.37
C ILE A 58 -4.36 -0.42 5.95
N THR A 59 -3.72 -1.59 6.13
CA THR A 59 -2.32 -1.68 6.56
C THR A 59 -1.44 -1.98 5.35
N LEU A 60 -0.48 -1.10 5.08
CA LEU A 60 0.39 -1.18 3.93
C LEU A 60 1.85 -1.32 4.35
N LEU A 61 2.58 -2.21 3.68
CA LEU A 61 4.02 -2.32 3.89
C LEU A 61 4.76 -1.30 3.03
N LYS A 62 5.64 -0.52 3.65
CA LYS A 62 6.52 0.41 2.94
C LYS A 62 7.49 -0.37 2.07
N GLN A 63 7.63 0.04 0.81
CA GLN A 63 8.67 -0.48 -0.05
C GLN A 63 10.03 -0.05 0.52
N ALA A 64 10.84 -1.03 0.92
CA ALA A 64 12.23 -0.78 1.28
C ALA A 64 12.94 -0.24 0.03
N THR A 65 13.39 1.01 0.09
CA THR A 65 14.46 1.44 -0.82
C THR A 65 15.68 0.64 -0.41
N ALA A 66 16.18 -0.24 -1.28
CA ALA A 66 17.48 -0.86 -1.08
C ALA A 66 18.53 0.26 -0.99
N GLN A 67 18.79 0.74 0.23
CA GLN A 67 19.95 1.54 0.57
C GLN A 67 21.05 0.56 0.94
N HIS A 68 21.45 -0.27 -0.02
CA HIS A 68 22.67 -1.06 0.08
C HIS A 68 23.42 -0.96 -1.25
N ALA A 69 23.84 0.26 -1.55
CA ALA A 69 24.98 0.50 -2.40
C ALA A 69 25.87 1.49 -1.65
N GLY A 70 26.89 0.95 -0.97
CA GLY A 70 27.99 1.69 -0.38
C GLY A 70 29.09 0.72 0.01
N PRO A 71 30.36 1.05 -0.25
CA PRO A 71 30.98 1.16 -1.55
C PRO A 71 31.81 -0.10 -1.86
N THR A 72 31.96 -0.42 -3.15
CA THR A 72 33.06 -1.26 -3.61
C THR A 72 34.36 -0.50 -3.35
N GLY A 73 35.15 -0.94 -2.36
CA GLY A 73 36.52 -0.49 -2.15
C GLY A 73 36.78 -0.01 -0.73
N GLU A 74 37.50 -0.84 0.04
CA GLU A 74 38.73 -0.43 0.72
C GLU A 74 39.55 -1.66 1.13
N ALA A 75 40.86 -1.49 1.02
CA ALA A 75 41.90 -2.49 0.99
C ALA A 75 42.12 -3.23 2.31
N GLN A 76 42.56 -4.49 2.21
CA GLN A 76 43.47 -5.05 3.19
C GLN A 76 44.77 -5.46 2.50
N ALA A 77 45.62 -4.45 2.29
CA ALA A 77 47.05 -4.67 2.36
C ALA A 77 47.41 -4.80 3.85
N ALA A 78 47.71 -6.02 4.27
CA ALA A 78 48.49 -6.33 5.46
C ALA A 78 48.95 -7.79 5.30
N ALA A 79 50.17 -8.21 5.56
CA ALA A 79 51.44 -7.56 5.86
C ALA A 79 52.44 -8.73 5.89
N ARG A 80 53.62 -8.53 5.26
CA ARG A 80 54.84 -9.37 5.32
C ARG A 80 54.83 -10.70 4.59
#